data_AF-A0ABD6B4Y1-F1
#
_entry.id   AF-A0ABD6B4Y1-F1
#
_cell.length_a   1.000
_cell.length_b   1.000
_cell.length_c   1.000
_cell.angle_alpha   90.00
_cell.angle_beta   90.00
_cell.angle_gamma   90.00
#
_symmetry.space_group_name_H-M   'P 1'
#
loop_
_entity.id
_entity.type
_entity.pdbx_description
1 polymer ?
#
loop_
_entity_poly.entity_id
_entity_poly.type
_entity_poly.pdbx_seq_one_letter_code
_entity_poly.pdbx_strand_id
1 'polypeptide(L)'
;LSAAGLHSGAVIAGEVYDDPAAGDALPGYAQPGSEYRTAVSAMEDAVAGNEGTGVLYVGEALAVEDETVLDRPPVPGRARAAFTARLPLSWYVERAGAGTESVAAPSAMPDSAPPVVVTTPDHRLAVADRLSEYERYTIEQGLTNRRLIVFVAA
;
A
#
# COMPACT_ATOMS: atom_id res chain seq x y z
N LEU A 1 -14.43 -42.41 -38.70
CA LEU A 1 -14.97 -41.60 -37.59
C LEU A 1 -13.76 -40.89 -36.96
N SER A 2 -13.19 -39.82 -37.53
CA SER A 2 -13.64 -38.41 -37.69
C SER A 2 -13.91 -37.66 -36.38
N ALA A 3 -13.01 -36.72 -36.03
CA ALA A 3 -13.21 -35.32 -35.59
C ALA A 3 -11.91 -34.83 -34.91
N ALA A 4 -11.10 -33.93 -35.50
CA ALA A 4 -11.23 -32.45 -35.52
C ALA A 4 -10.97 -31.79 -34.14
N GLY A 5 -10.14 -30.76 -33.97
CA GLY A 5 -9.46 -29.92 -34.93
C GLY A 5 -8.37 -29.04 -34.29
N LEU A 6 -7.52 -28.47 -35.14
CA LEU A 6 -6.57 -27.42 -34.82
C LEU A 6 -7.34 -26.12 -34.53
N HIS A 7 -7.22 -25.59 -33.32
CA HIS A 7 -7.62 -24.21 -33.04
C HIS A 7 -6.47 -23.28 -33.43
N SER A 8 -6.47 -22.84 -34.68
CA SER A 8 -5.73 -21.65 -35.10
C SER A 8 -6.48 -20.41 -34.57
N GLY A 9 -6.04 -19.88 -33.43
CA GLY A 9 -6.51 -18.59 -32.93
C GLY A 9 -5.87 -17.47 -33.73
N ALA A 10 -6.60 -16.91 -34.70
CA ALA A 10 -6.22 -15.66 -35.34
C ALA A 10 -6.44 -14.50 -34.35
N VAL A 11 -5.36 -13.86 -33.89
CA VAL A 11 -5.46 -12.60 -33.15
C VAL A 11 -5.51 -11.48 -34.18
N ILE A 12 -6.68 -10.86 -34.35
CA ILE A 12 -6.80 -9.61 -35.09
C ILE A 12 -6.21 -8.52 -34.19
N ALA A 13 -4.96 -8.13 -34.45
CA ALA A 13 -4.34 -6.95 -33.88
C ALA A 13 -4.94 -5.70 -34.55
N GLY A 14 -6.16 -5.34 -34.13
CA GLY A 14 -6.81 -4.10 -34.52
C GLY A 14 -6.42 -2.96 -33.59
N GLU A 15 -5.51 -2.11 -34.07
CA GLU A 15 -5.43 -0.66 -33.79
C GLU A 15 -5.55 -0.20 -32.33
N VAL A 16 -4.52 -0.45 -31.51
CA VAL A 16 -4.27 0.33 -30.27
C VAL A 16 -2.81 0.78 -30.14
N TYR A 17 -1.97 0.49 -31.13
CA TYR A 17 -0.64 1.08 -31.23
C TYR A 17 -0.68 2.13 -32.33
N ASP A 18 -1.14 3.32 -31.97
CA ASP A 18 -0.76 4.51 -32.70
C ASP A 18 0.70 4.81 -32.35
N ASP A 19 1.50 5.13 -33.37
CA ASP A 19 2.94 5.37 -33.25
C ASP A 19 3.15 6.62 -32.36
N PRO A 20 3.85 6.55 -31.20
CA PRO A 20 4.02 7.71 -30.36
C PRO A 20 4.90 8.73 -31.08
N ALA A 21 4.29 9.78 -31.61
CA ALA A 21 5.01 10.89 -32.22
C ALA A 21 5.93 11.54 -31.17
N ALA A 22 7.19 11.79 -31.55
CA ALA A 22 8.16 12.49 -30.73
C ALA A 22 7.70 13.95 -30.48
N GLY A 23 6.93 14.14 -29.41
CA GLY A 23 6.26 15.40 -29.09
C GLY A 23 5.06 15.23 -28.16
N ASP A 24 4.49 14.04 -28.06
CA ASP A 24 3.46 13.75 -27.08
C ASP A 24 4.08 13.61 -25.68
N ALA A 25 3.89 14.64 -24.86
CA ALA A 25 4.13 14.56 -23.44
C ALA A 25 3.16 13.54 -22.86
N LEU A 26 3.61 12.29 -22.74
CA LEU A 26 2.88 11.24 -22.03
C LEU A 26 2.44 11.84 -20.68
N PRO A 27 1.14 11.96 -20.42
CA PRO A 27 0.67 12.51 -19.17
C PRO A 27 1.19 11.62 -18.04
N GLY A 28 2.08 12.13 -17.19
CA GLY A 28 2.64 11.42 -16.02
C GLY A 28 1.63 11.13 -14.91
N TYR A 29 0.35 10.98 -15.23
CA TYR A 29 -0.79 10.93 -14.31
C TYR A 29 -0.89 9.63 -13.49
N ALA A 30 0.04 8.69 -13.65
CA ALA A 30 0.05 7.43 -12.92
C ALA A 30 1.27 7.24 -12.01
N GLN A 31 2.24 8.17 -12.01
CA GLN A 31 3.40 8.06 -11.13
C GLN A 31 3.12 8.75 -9.78
N PRO A 32 3.50 8.14 -8.65
CA PRO A 32 3.31 8.77 -7.35
C PRO A 32 4.01 10.13 -7.28
N GLY A 33 3.32 11.13 -6.71
CA GLY A 33 3.88 12.45 -6.47
C GLY A 33 5.19 12.38 -5.68
N SER A 34 6.01 13.44 -5.74
CA SER A 34 7.28 13.50 -5.00
C SER A 34 7.09 13.23 -3.50
N GLU A 35 6.01 13.72 -2.91
CA GLU A 35 5.65 13.53 -1.50
C GLU A 35 5.43 12.04 -1.16
N TYR A 36 4.77 11.29 -2.04
CA TYR A 36 4.59 9.85 -1.89
C TYR A 36 5.94 9.13 -1.92
N ARG A 37 6.81 9.49 -2.87
CA ARG A 37 8.14 8.86 -3.01
C ARG A 37 9.03 9.16 -1.80
N THR A 38 8.99 10.38 -1.27
CA THR A 38 9.70 10.74 -0.04
C THR A 38 9.22 9.91 1.14
N ALA A 39 7.90 9.79 1.34
CA ALA A 39 7.33 8.99 2.42
C ALA A 39 7.72 7.51 2.31
N VAL A 40 7.65 6.93 1.11
CA VAL A 40 8.05 5.53 0.88
C VAL A 40 9.54 5.33 1.14
N SER A 41 10.41 6.23 0.67
CA SER A 41 11.85 6.11 0.94
C SER A 41 12.14 6.13 2.44
N ALA A 42 11.54 7.06 3.18
CA ALA A 42 11.71 7.14 4.63
C ALA A 42 11.22 5.86 5.33
N MET A 43 10.09 5.30 4.90
CA MET A 43 9.59 4.02 5.41
C MET A 43 10.55 2.87 5.13
N GLU A 44 11.04 2.75 3.89
CA GLU A 44 11.97 1.68 3.49
C GLU A 44 13.27 1.73 4.29
N ASP A 45 13.79 2.94 4.52
CA ASP A 45 14.98 3.16 5.36
C ASP A 45 14.72 2.77 6.82
N ALA A 46 13.57 3.15 7.38
CA ALA A 46 13.23 2.88 8.79
C ALA A 46 12.97 1.40 9.10
N VAL A 47 12.49 0.62 8.12
CA VAL A 47 12.26 -0.82 8.30
C VAL A 47 13.47 -1.67 7.91
N ALA A 48 14.52 -1.08 7.33
CA ALA A 48 15.71 -1.81 6.90
C ALA A 48 16.41 -2.48 8.09
N GLY A 49 16.49 -3.81 8.06
CA GLY A 49 17.11 -4.59 9.14
C GLY A 49 16.27 -4.70 10.41
N ASN A 50 15.01 -4.25 10.40
CA ASN A 50 14.08 -4.46 11.50
C ASN A 50 13.72 -5.95 11.63
N GLU A 51 13.87 -6.50 12.83
CA GLU A 51 13.37 -7.83 13.17
C GLU A 51 11.97 -7.71 13.80
N GLY A 52 10.99 -8.44 13.28
CA GLY A 52 9.60 -8.40 13.75
C GLY A 52 8.72 -7.42 12.97
N THR A 53 7.76 -6.80 13.66
CA THR A 53 6.81 -5.84 13.06
C THR A 53 7.53 -4.57 12.67
N GLY A 54 7.66 -4.31 11.38
CA GLY A 54 8.22 -3.05 10.85
C GLY A 54 7.14 -2.00 10.62
N VAL A 55 5.91 -2.42 10.31
CA VAL A 55 4.79 -1.53 10.01
C VAL A 55 3.54 -1.91 10.80
N LEU A 56 2.96 -0.96 11.53
CA LEU A 56 1.66 -1.12 12.21
C LEU A 56 0.58 -0.30 11.51
N TYR A 57 -0.49 -0.97 11.06
CA TYR A 57 -1.69 -0.31 10.57
C TYR A 57 -2.68 -0.05 11.72
N VAL A 58 -3.15 1.18 11.87
CA VAL A 58 -4.01 1.62 12.97
C VAL A 58 -5.33 2.19 12.44
N GLY A 59 -6.44 1.59 12.88
CA GLY A 59 -7.81 2.01 12.57
C GLY A 59 -8.59 0.93 11.82
N GLU A 60 -9.89 0.79 12.09
CA GLU A 60 -10.77 -0.23 11.49
C GLU A 60 -10.73 -0.26 9.97
N ALA A 61 -10.58 0.89 9.32
CA ALA A 61 -10.50 1.00 7.86
C ALA A 61 -9.25 0.34 7.26
N LEU A 62 -8.20 0.14 8.08
CA LEU A 62 -6.92 -0.42 7.68
C LEU A 62 -6.65 -1.78 8.33
N ALA A 63 -7.28 -2.09 9.46
CA ALA A 63 -6.97 -3.26 10.25
C ALA A 63 -7.48 -4.57 9.62
N VAL A 64 -6.68 -5.64 9.75
CA VAL A 64 -7.12 -7.02 9.56
C VAL A 64 -6.79 -7.83 10.81
N GLU A 65 -7.61 -8.84 11.13
CA GLU A 65 -7.43 -9.67 12.33
C GLU A 65 -6.20 -10.59 12.23
N ASP A 66 -5.90 -11.04 11.01
CA ASP A 66 -4.81 -11.95 10.69
C ASP A 66 -4.17 -11.45 9.39
N GLU A 67 -2.93 -10.95 9.47
CA GLU A 67 -2.21 -10.37 8.33
C GLU A 67 -1.87 -11.43 7.27
N THR A 68 -1.73 -12.71 7.66
CA THR A 68 -1.37 -13.80 6.73
C THR A 68 -2.44 -14.06 5.65
N VAL A 69 -3.65 -13.53 5.85
CA VAL A 69 -4.73 -13.59 4.84
C VAL A 69 -4.47 -12.70 3.63
N LEU A 70 -3.49 -11.80 3.71
CA LEU A 70 -3.10 -10.89 2.63
C LEU A 70 -1.91 -11.41 1.82
N ASP A 71 -1.19 -12.42 2.31
CA ASP A 71 0.01 -12.98 1.65
C ASP A 71 -0.27 -13.59 0.28
N ARG A 72 -1.51 -14.03 0.04
CA ARG A 72 -1.89 -14.70 -1.20
C ARG A 72 -3.35 -14.48 -1.58
N PRO A 73 -3.65 -14.37 -2.89
CA PRO A 73 -5.02 -14.39 -3.36
C PRO A 73 -5.67 -15.77 -3.16
N PRO A 74 -7.02 -15.82 -3.05
CA PRO A 74 -7.93 -14.67 -3.06
C PRO A 74 -8.02 -13.98 -1.68
N VAL A 75 -8.04 -12.64 -1.69
CA VAL A 75 -8.26 -11.85 -0.45
C VAL A 75 -9.69 -12.09 0.07
N PRO A 76 -9.87 -12.61 1.30
CA PRO A 76 -11.18 -12.87 1.87
C PRO A 76 -12.05 -11.61 1.93
N GLY A 77 -13.36 -11.76 1.81
CA GLY A 77 -14.30 -10.62 1.83
C GLY A 77 -14.14 -9.71 3.04
N ARG A 78 -13.91 -10.30 4.23
CA ARG A 78 -13.66 -9.58 5.49
C ARG A 78 -12.42 -8.69 5.49
N ALA A 79 -11.40 -9.02 4.70
CA ALA A 79 -10.13 -8.29 4.63
C ALA A 79 -10.04 -7.39 3.38
N ARG A 80 -10.97 -7.53 2.43
CA ARG A 80 -10.95 -6.85 1.14
C ARG A 80 -10.88 -5.32 1.27
N ALA A 81 -11.68 -4.75 2.17
CA ALA A 81 -11.76 -3.31 2.33
C ALA A 81 -10.43 -2.73 2.85
N ALA A 82 -9.84 -3.38 3.86
CA ALA A 82 -8.54 -3.02 4.42
C ALA A 82 -7.41 -3.20 3.40
N PHE A 83 -7.39 -4.34 2.70
CA PHE A 83 -6.44 -4.60 1.62
C PHE A 83 -6.47 -3.48 0.56
N THR A 84 -7.65 -3.13 0.05
CA THR A 84 -7.80 -2.05 -0.91
C THR A 84 -7.44 -0.68 -0.32
N ALA A 85 -7.68 -0.45 0.97
CA ALA A 85 -7.31 0.80 1.66
C ALA A 85 -5.80 1.02 1.72
N ARG A 86 -5.03 -0.07 1.85
CA ARG A 86 -3.57 0.00 1.98
C ARG A 86 -2.88 0.17 0.62
N LEU A 87 -3.54 -0.12 -0.50
CA LEU A 87 -2.92 -0.02 -1.81
C LEU A 87 -2.77 1.43 -2.29
N PRO A 88 -1.62 1.82 -2.88
CA PRO A 88 -0.50 0.96 -3.28
C PRO A 88 0.62 0.82 -2.23
N LEU A 89 0.45 1.39 -1.03
CA LEU A 89 1.49 1.43 0.01
C LEU A 89 1.96 0.03 0.42
N SER A 90 1.04 -0.92 0.59
CA SER A 90 1.38 -2.28 0.99
C SER A 90 2.38 -2.96 0.04
N TRP A 91 2.37 -2.66 -1.26
CA TRP A 91 3.37 -3.22 -2.19
C TRP A 91 4.80 -2.79 -1.86
N TYR A 92 4.98 -1.57 -1.36
CA TYR A 92 6.29 -1.08 -0.95
C TYR A 92 6.73 -1.70 0.37
N VAL A 93 5.79 -1.90 1.30
CA VAL A 93 6.04 -2.59 2.57
C VAL A 93 6.48 -4.03 2.32
N GLU A 94 5.77 -4.76 1.45
CA GLU A 94 6.14 -6.12 1.04
C GLU A 94 7.50 -6.15 0.33
N ARG A 95 7.77 -5.18 -0.56
CA ARG A 95 9.06 -5.06 -1.25
C ARG A 95 10.22 -4.87 -0.28
N ALA A 96 10.00 -4.11 0.80
CA ALA A 96 10.99 -3.89 1.86
C ALA A 96 11.16 -5.12 2.78
N GLY A 97 10.30 -6.14 2.66
CA GLY A 97 10.33 -7.33 3.51
C GLY A 97 9.94 -7.06 4.96
N ALA A 98 9.20 -5.97 5.23
CA ALA A 98 8.84 -5.58 6.58
C ALA A 98 7.64 -6.39 7.09
N GLY A 99 7.75 -6.93 8.31
CA GLY A 99 6.62 -7.55 9.01
C GLY A 99 5.50 -6.52 9.27
N THR A 100 4.25 -6.96 9.15
CA THR A 100 3.08 -6.10 9.35
C THR A 100 2.20 -6.62 10.47
N GLU A 101 1.58 -5.69 11.22
CA GLU A 101 0.49 -5.97 12.15
C GLU A 101 -0.59 -4.89 12.04
N SER A 102 -1.75 -5.17 12.64
CA SER A 102 -2.92 -4.30 12.62
C SER A 102 -3.59 -4.19 13.97
N VAL A 103 -4.05 -2.98 14.29
CA VAL A 103 -4.95 -2.75 15.42
C VAL A 103 -6.13 -1.88 14.99
N ALA A 104 -7.33 -2.22 15.48
CA ALA A 104 -8.56 -1.54 15.07
C ALA A 104 -8.68 -0.10 15.62
N ALA A 105 -7.97 0.24 16.69
CA ALA A 105 -8.08 1.54 17.35
C ALA A 105 -6.72 2.03 17.91
N PRO A 106 -6.48 3.36 17.98
CA PRO A 106 -5.26 3.92 18.58
C PRO A 106 -5.01 3.49 20.03
N SER A 107 -6.07 3.22 20.80
CA SER A 107 -5.96 2.74 22.19
C SER A 107 -5.34 1.34 22.27
N ALA A 108 -5.45 0.53 21.22
CA ALA A 108 -4.92 -0.83 21.14
C ALA A 108 -3.47 -0.89 20.63
N MET A 109 -2.85 0.26 20.31
CA MET A 109 -1.43 0.30 19.95
C MET A 109 -0.55 -0.22 21.10
N PRO A 110 0.56 -0.92 20.79
CA PRO A 110 1.55 -1.31 21.78
C PRO A 110 2.21 -0.09 22.42
N ASP A 111 2.78 -0.26 23.61
CA ASP A 111 3.53 0.80 24.29
C ASP A 111 4.82 1.16 23.54
N SER A 112 5.47 0.17 22.93
CA SER A 112 6.60 0.36 22.02
C SER A 112 6.09 0.24 20.59
N ALA A 113 5.93 1.37 19.91
CA ALA A 113 5.51 1.38 18.51
C ALA A 113 6.64 0.87 17.59
N PRO A 114 6.29 0.17 16.49
CA PRO A 114 7.26 -0.21 15.46
C PRO A 114 7.70 0.99 14.62
N PRO A 115 8.81 0.87 13.85
CA PRO A 115 9.44 2.00 13.15
C PRO A 115 8.49 2.79 12.24
N VAL A 116 7.47 2.15 11.69
CA VAL A 116 6.46 2.80 10.86
C VAL A 116 5.05 2.54 11.41
N VAL A 117 4.26 3.59 11.54
CA VAL A 117 2.84 3.52 11.89
C VAL A 117 2.00 4.20 10.81
N VAL A 118 1.03 3.48 10.26
CA VAL A 118 0.13 3.97 9.21
C VAL A 118 -1.28 4.08 9.75
N THR A 119 -1.90 5.24 9.56
CA THR A 119 -3.26 5.50 10.05
C THR A 119 -4.07 6.38 9.08
N THR A 120 -5.32 6.67 9.43
CA THR A 120 -6.18 7.58 8.67
C THR A 120 -6.15 8.99 9.27
N PRO A 121 -6.60 10.03 8.52
CA PRO A 121 -6.69 11.39 9.04
C PRO A 121 -7.47 11.52 10.35
N ASP A 122 -8.51 10.70 10.53
CA ASP A 122 -9.40 10.74 11.70
C ASP A 122 -8.68 10.29 13.00
N HIS A 123 -7.72 9.38 12.88
CA HIS A 123 -6.94 8.87 14.01
C HIS A 123 -5.59 9.58 14.19
N ARG A 124 -5.22 10.49 13.28
CA ARG A 124 -3.91 11.15 13.26
C ARG A 124 -3.48 11.73 14.61
N LEU A 125 -4.36 12.47 15.28
CA LEU A 125 -4.02 13.13 16.55
C LEU A 125 -3.82 12.10 17.67
N ALA A 126 -4.75 11.15 17.81
CA ALA A 126 -4.66 10.10 18.81
C ALA A 126 -3.45 9.18 18.62
N VAL A 127 -3.03 8.93 17.37
CA VAL A 127 -1.79 8.20 17.07
C VAL A 127 -0.57 9.06 17.37
N ALA A 128 -0.55 10.33 16.95
CA ALA A 128 0.57 11.24 17.19
C ALA A 128 0.85 11.44 18.69
N ASP A 129 -0.18 11.50 19.53
CA ASP A 129 -0.03 11.65 20.98
C ASP A 129 0.69 10.44 21.64
N ARG A 130 0.76 9.30 20.94
CA ARG A 130 1.46 8.09 21.38
C ARG A 130 2.86 7.92 20.78
N LEU A 131 3.22 8.77 19.81
CA LEU A 131 4.49 8.67 19.07
C LEU A 131 5.35 9.89 19.36
N SER A 132 6.41 9.70 20.14
CA SER A 132 7.46 10.70 20.31
C SER A 132 8.55 10.49 19.27
N GLU A 133 9.05 11.58 18.67
CA GLU A 133 10.20 11.54 17.75
C GLU A 133 9.94 10.82 16.41
N TYR A 134 8.70 10.88 15.91
CA TYR A 134 8.35 10.40 14.56
C TYR A 134 8.15 11.57 13.60
N GLU A 135 8.70 11.45 12.39
CA GLU A 135 8.33 12.32 11.27
C GLU A 135 6.99 11.87 10.67
N ARG A 136 6.17 12.83 10.24
CA ARG A 136 4.83 12.57 9.70
C ARG A 136 4.72 12.94 8.24
N TYR A 137 4.31 11.98 7.43
CA TYR A 137 3.98 12.14 6.02
C TYR A 137 2.48 11.98 5.77
N THR A 138 2.01 12.62 4.71
CA THR A 138 0.66 12.45 4.20
C THR A 138 0.76 11.85 2.80
N ILE A 139 0.10 10.72 2.59
CA ILE A 139 0.05 10.01 1.32
C ILE A 139 -1.36 10.15 0.74
N GLU A 140 -1.46 10.71 -0.46
CA GLU A 140 -2.70 10.72 -1.24
C GLU A 140 -2.73 9.56 -2.23
N GLN A 141 -3.77 8.73 -2.14
CA GLN A 141 -4.01 7.61 -3.03
C GLN A 141 -4.94 8.05 -4.15
N GLY A 142 -4.36 8.45 -5.29
CA GLY A 142 -5.12 9.04 -6.41
C GLY A 142 -6.25 8.16 -6.95
N LEU A 143 -6.08 6.83 -6.96
CA LEU A 143 -7.10 5.90 -7.48
C LEU A 143 -8.34 5.74 -6.58
N THR A 144 -8.16 5.92 -5.26
CA THR A 144 -9.23 5.69 -4.27
C THR A 144 -9.69 6.99 -3.60
N ASN A 145 -9.05 8.13 -3.94
CA ASN A 145 -9.21 9.42 -3.28
C ASN A 145 -9.12 9.33 -1.75
N ARG A 146 -8.24 8.44 -1.27
CA ARG A 146 -7.98 8.20 0.15
C ARG A 146 -6.70 8.89 0.56
N ARG A 147 -6.63 9.22 1.85
CA ARG A 147 -5.45 9.79 2.46
C ARG A 147 -4.99 8.86 3.58
N LEU A 148 -3.71 8.49 3.55
CA LEU A 148 -3.03 7.83 4.65
C LEU A 148 -2.11 8.82 5.34
N ILE A 149 -1.99 8.68 6.66
CA ILE A 149 -0.99 9.37 7.45
C ILE A 149 0.04 8.33 7.86
N VAL A 150 1.30 8.59 7.55
CA VAL A 150 2.42 7.72 7.87
C VAL A 150 3.29 8.43 8.88
N PHE A 151 3.60 7.76 9.98
CA PHE A 151 4.60 8.16 10.94
C PHE A 151 5.82 7.25 10.77
N VAL A 152 7.01 7.84 10.71
CA VAL A 152 8.29 7.13 10.59
C VAL A 152 9.19 7.58 11.73
N ALA A 153 9.76 6.64 12.48
CA ALA A 153 10.71 6.94 13.55
C ALA A 153 11.92 7.72 12.99
N ALA A 154 12.36 8.76 13.70
CA ALA A 154 13.52 9.57 13.32
C ALA A 154 14.88 8.90 13.61
#